data_AF-A0A933XHH0-F1
#
_entry.id   AF-A0A933XHH0-F1
#
_cell.length_a   1.000
_cell.length_b   1.000
_cell.length_c   1.000
_cell.angle_alpha   90.00
_cell.angle_beta   90.00
_cell.angle_gamma   90.00
#
_symmetry.space_group_name_H-M   'P 1'
#
loop_
_entity.id
_entity.type
_entity.pdbx_description
1 polymer ?
#
loop_
_entity_poly.entity_id
_entity_poly.type
_entity_poly.pdbx_seq_one_letter_code
_entity_poly.pdbx_strand_id
1 'polypeptide(L)'
;MRNKTLFIASIIFSLVILQGLGAFAANVAETAPATPSQDSFSFVVWGHPRGRATGEPPLHFEEILERIAELKADLLIITGDAIQGQWGQKTDPAIITADWEKFDAGVNRLDIPVYRIPGNHDVHNNVTRDVYLSRYPRPPYAFTLKGSRFILLDTAGIKQQGKDDQATWDGLSQPFDDEQFGFIKDEIGRQGDYNHIFIFMHNPQPWSEPETFWWKNIHTLLSGGKTRAVFAGSPWYFKYAHMEQDGIHYILSSCLSAPPKEFFRMFPNPDEWAIHKQLDNIQYVRVEGDKYLIRTIAVGALSSGALNWRFWDEVENRPPRWAQKVLVQFYKKFYKPEHLALLAAAFGGVCLLLGAFLTALWMRRRCKK
;
A
#
# COMPACT_ATOMS: atom_id res chain seq x y z
N MET A 1 -52.38 -54.31 -2.05
CA MET A 1 -50.99 -54.77 -1.81
C MET A 1 -49.99 -53.92 -2.61
N ARG A 2 -49.93 -52.62 -2.33
CA ARG A 2 -49.03 -51.67 -2.99
C ARG A 2 -48.93 -50.47 -2.05
N ASN A 3 -48.07 -50.58 -1.03
CA ASN A 3 -47.68 -49.48 -0.12
C ASN A 3 -46.74 -49.89 1.02
N LYS A 4 -46.43 -51.18 1.22
CA LYS A 4 -45.49 -51.60 2.28
C LYS A 4 -44.02 -51.64 1.84
N THR A 5 -43.75 -51.77 0.54
CA THR A 5 -42.38 -51.88 0.01
C THR A 5 -41.65 -50.54 -0.09
N LEU A 6 -42.38 -49.44 -0.32
CA LEU A 6 -41.81 -48.08 -0.41
C LEU A 6 -41.42 -47.50 0.96
N PHE A 7 -42.08 -47.93 2.04
CA PHE A 7 -41.79 -47.44 3.39
C PHE A 7 -40.50 -48.05 3.97
N ILE A 8 -40.23 -49.31 3.65
CA ILE A 8 -39.01 -50.02 4.13
C ILE A 8 -37.77 -49.52 3.38
N ALA A 9 -37.88 -49.20 2.07
CA ALA A 9 -36.78 -48.64 1.30
C ALA A 9 -36.35 -47.23 1.77
N SER A 10 -37.29 -46.43 2.27
CA SER A 10 -37.00 -45.07 2.76
C SER A 10 -36.30 -45.07 4.13
N ILE A 11 -36.56 -46.07 4.98
CA ILE A 11 -35.90 -46.22 6.29
C ILE A 11 -34.46 -46.74 6.12
N ILE A 12 -34.22 -47.67 5.19
CA ILE A 12 -32.86 -48.17 4.92
C ILE A 12 -31.98 -47.09 4.26
N PHE A 13 -32.54 -46.25 3.37
CA PHE A 13 -31.80 -45.12 2.78
C PHE A 13 -31.47 -44.02 3.81
N SER A 14 -32.32 -43.83 4.83
CA SER A 14 -32.08 -42.85 5.89
C SER A 14 -31.03 -43.31 6.92
N LEU A 15 -30.90 -44.62 7.14
CA LEU A 15 -29.89 -45.19 8.05
C LEU A 15 -28.48 -45.25 7.44
N VAL A 16 -28.36 -45.40 6.12
CA VAL A 16 -27.05 -45.34 5.42
C VAL A 16 -26.51 -43.91 5.37
N ILE A 17 -27.37 -42.89 5.30
CA ILE A 17 -26.95 -41.48 5.36
C ILE A 17 -26.51 -41.08 6.77
N LEU A 18 -27.12 -41.66 7.83
CA LEU A 18 -26.70 -41.37 9.21
C LEU A 18 -25.39 -42.04 9.63
N GLN A 19 -25.01 -43.17 9.00
CA GLN A 19 -23.70 -43.80 9.22
C GLN A 19 -22.60 -43.27 8.28
N GLY A 20 -22.96 -42.59 7.18
CA GLY A 20 -22.02 -41.94 6.26
C GLY A 20 -21.61 -40.51 6.63
N LEU A 21 -22.34 -39.84 7.54
CA LEU A 21 -22.03 -38.48 8.00
C LEU A 21 -21.07 -38.42 9.20
N GLY A 22 -20.70 -39.57 9.79
CA GLY A 22 -19.78 -39.66 10.91
C GLY A 22 -18.29 -39.74 10.53
N ALA A 23 -17.93 -39.76 9.24
CA ALA A 23 -16.58 -40.07 8.78
C ALA A 23 -15.87 -38.95 7.98
N PHE A 24 -16.41 -37.73 7.94
CA PHE A 24 -15.75 -36.56 7.33
C PHE A 24 -15.71 -35.32 8.22
N ALA A 25 -15.79 -35.50 9.54
CA ALA A 25 -15.08 -34.58 10.42
C ALA A 25 -13.62 -35.05 10.40
N ALA A 26 -12.83 -34.50 9.48
CA ALA A 26 -11.40 -34.49 9.69
C ALA A 26 -11.21 -33.82 11.06
N ASN A 27 -10.91 -34.63 12.08
CA ASN A 27 -10.23 -34.12 13.25
C ASN A 27 -8.93 -33.53 12.72
N VAL A 28 -8.97 -32.25 12.35
CA VAL A 28 -7.79 -31.42 12.38
C VAL A 28 -7.40 -31.45 13.84
N ALA A 29 -6.56 -32.42 14.19
CA ALA A 29 -5.87 -32.39 15.45
C ALA A 29 -5.19 -31.02 15.44
N GLU A 30 -5.72 -30.13 16.27
CA GLU A 30 -5.04 -28.91 16.65
C GLU A 30 -3.79 -29.40 17.36
N THR A 31 -2.75 -29.63 16.57
CA THR A 31 -1.46 -30.06 17.08
C THR A 31 -1.04 -28.95 18.02
N ALA A 32 -1.00 -29.29 19.31
CA ALA A 32 -0.44 -28.41 20.33
C ALA A 32 0.86 -27.81 19.75
N PRO A 33 1.06 -26.49 19.83
CA PRO A 33 2.20 -25.86 19.20
C PRO A 33 3.46 -26.59 19.67
N ALA A 34 4.18 -27.17 18.71
CA ALA A 34 5.48 -27.76 18.98
C ALA A 34 6.29 -26.73 19.75
N THR A 35 7.02 -27.16 20.78
CA THR A 35 7.96 -26.30 21.48
C THR A 35 8.77 -25.55 20.43
N PRO A 36 8.75 -24.20 20.41
CA PRO A 36 9.40 -23.46 19.34
C PRO A 36 10.86 -23.90 19.25
N SER A 37 11.34 -24.26 18.06
CA SER A 37 12.77 -24.55 17.90
C SER A 37 13.57 -23.33 18.36
N GLN A 38 14.78 -23.52 18.89
CA GLN A 38 15.63 -22.38 19.31
C GLN A 38 15.82 -21.35 18.17
N ASP A 39 15.72 -21.83 16.93
CA ASP A 39 15.86 -21.04 15.70
C ASP A 39 14.54 -20.44 15.16
N SER A 40 13.43 -20.58 15.89
CA SER A 40 12.15 -20.02 15.46
C SER A 40 12.05 -18.51 15.70
N PHE A 41 11.42 -17.80 14.78
CA PHE A 41 11.07 -16.40 14.93
C PHE A 41 9.88 -16.06 14.03
N SER A 42 9.32 -14.88 14.21
CA SER A 42 8.23 -14.34 13.42
C SER A 42 8.41 -12.86 13.16
N PHE A 43 7.86 -12.39 12.06
CA PHE A 43 7.87 -10.97 11.71
C PHE A 43 6.56 -10.55 11.07
N VAL A 44 6.25 -9.27 11.19
CA VAL A 44 5.14 -8.66 10.46
C VAL A 44 5.70 -7.80 9.33
N VAL A 45 5.03 -7.83 8.18
CA VAL A 45 5.19 -6.86 7.10
C VAL A 45 3.98 -5.96 7.09
N TRP A 46 4.21 -4.67 7.25
CA TRP A 46 3.19 -3.63 7.16
C TRP A 46 3.51 -2.71 5.99
N GLY A 47 2.78 -2.89 4.89
CA GLY A 47 3.03 -2.11 3.69
C GLY A 47 2.15 -0.89 3.56
N HIS A 48 2.74 0.16 3.00
CA HIS A 48 2.08 1.42 2.65
C HIS A 48 1.23 2.02 3.78
N PRO A 49 1.71 2.20 5.01
CA PRO A 49 0.88 2.76 6.08
C PRO A 49 0.64 4.28 5.92
N ARG A 50 0.16 4.71 4.75
CA ARG A 50 0.18 6.09 4.32
C ARG A 50 -0.67 6.98 5.20
N GLY A 51 0.02 7.90 5.86
CA GLY A 51 -0.57 8.99 6.60
C GLY A 51 -1.57 9.80 5.77
N ARG A 52 -2.47 10.46 6.48
CA ARG A 52 -3.51 11.32 5.91
C ARG A 52 -2.91 12.68 5.53
N ALA A 53 -3.54 13.39 4.60
CA ALA A 53 -3.11 14.74 4.20
C ALA A 53 -3.12 15.76 5.35
N THR A 54 -3.77 15.45 6.47
CA THR A 54 -3.76 16.26 7.71
C THR A 54 -2.54 16.00 8.59
N GLY A 55 -1.60 15.13 8.17
CA GLY A 55 -0.44 14.74 8.96
C GLY A 55 -0.74 13.74 10.07
N GLU A 56 -1.91 13.08 10.00
CA GLU A 56 -2.29 12.05 10.96
C GLU A 56 -1.93 10.64 10.44
N PRO A 57 -1.63 9.67 11.33
CA PRO A 57 -1.40 8.28 10.93
C PRO A 57 -2.58 7.69 10.13
N PRO A 58 -2.37 6.56 9.41
CA PRO A 58 -3.39 5.92 8.58
C PRO A 58 -4.65 5.54 9.39
N LEU A 59 -5.77 5.34 8.69
CA LEU A 59 -7.08 5.13 9.30
C LEU A 59 -7.11 4.01 10.37
N HIS A 60 -6.49 2.86 10.10
CA HIS A 60 -6.48 1.71 11.01
C HIS A 60 -5.18 1.61 11.84
N PHE A 61 -4.48 2.72 12.06
CA PHE A 61 -3.16 2.72 12.72
C PHE A 61 -3.17 2.04 14.09
N GLU A 62 -4.07 2.42 15.00
CA GLU A 62 -4.16 1.80 16.33
C GLU A 62 -4.54 0.32 16.26
N GLU A 63 -5.53 -0.04 15.43
CA GLU A 63 -5.94 -1.43 15.24
C GLU A 63 -4.75 -2.28 14.73
N ILE A 64 -3.96 -1.76 13.80
CA ILE A 64 -2.78 -2.48 13.29
C ILE A 64 -1.73 -2.68 14.38
N LEU A 65 -1.46 -1.65 15.19
CA LEU A 65 -0.50 -1.76 16.30
C LEU A 65 -0.97 -2.78 17.34
N GLU A 66 -2.26 -2.79 17.69
CA GLU A 66 -2.86 -3.80 18.56
C GLU A 66 -2.69 -5.20 17.97
N ARG A 67 -2.99 -5.40 16.68
CA ARG A 67 -2.79 -6.69 15.99
C ARG A 67 -1.33 -7.13 16.01
N ILE A 68 -0.39 -6.24 15.75
CA ILE A 68 1.05 -6.57 15.79
C ILE A 68 1.46 -6.99 17.20
N ALA A 69 1.00 -6.29 18.23
CA ALA A 69 1.28 -6.64 19.63
C ALA A 69 0.67 -8.00 20.01
N GLU A 70 -0.56 -8.30 19.58
CA GLU A 70 -1.23 -9.61 19.79
C GLU A 70 -0.46 -10.78 19.17
N LEU A 71 0.13 -10.57 17.98
CA LEU A 71 0.90 -11.57 17.27
C LEU A 71 2.23 -11.91 17.94
N LYS A 72 2.71 -11.05 18.86
CA LYS A 72 4.01 -11.19 19.54
C LYS A 72 5.16 -11.45 18.56
N ALA A 73 5.18 -10.68 17.46
CA ALA A 73 6.20 -10.80 16.43
C ALA A 73 7.57 -10.34 16.96
N ASP A 74 8.66 -10.94 16.47
CA ASP A 74 10.02 -10.62 16.90
C ASP A 74 10.55 -9.35 16.23
N LEU A 75 9.99 -8.94 15.09
CA LEU A 75 10.32 -7.70 14.39
C LEU A 75 9.21 -7.25 13.45
N LEU A 76 9.28 -6.00 13.03
CA LEU A 76 8.40 -5.37 12.05
C LEU A 76 9.20 -4.89 10.84
N ILE A 77 8.68 -5.14 9.64
CA ILE A 77 9.15 -4.57 8.38
C ILE A 77 8.09 -3.62 7.83
N ILE A 78 8.47 -2.38 7.52
CA ILE A 78 7.59 -1.39 6.87
C ILE A 78 8.07 -1.13 5.44
N THR A 79 7.19 -1.34 4.45
CA THR A 79 7.55 -1.26 3.02
C THR A 79 7.22 0.09 2.37
N GLY A 80 7.47 1.18 3.09
CA GLY A 80 7.40 2.56 2.57
C GLY A 80 6.02 3.20 2.60
N ASP A 81 5.99 4.50 2.27
CA ASP A 81 4.87 5.43 2.36
C ASP A 81 4.20 5.41 3.74
N ALA A 82 4.98 5.73 4.77
CA ALA A 82 4.45 5.89 6.12
C ALA A 82 3.77 7.26 6.32
N ILE A 83 4.24 8.29 5.62
CA ILE A 83 3.69 9.64 5.70
C ILE A 83 3.06 10.06 4.37
N GLN A 84 2.22 11.11 4.39
CA GLN A 84 1.71 11.69 3.14
C GLN A 84 2.79 12.51 2.43
N GLY A 85 3.78 13.02 3.17
CA GLY A 85 4.96 13.65 2.60
C GLY A 85 4.72 15.03 1.98
N GLN A 86 3.53 15.63 2.07
CA GLN A 86 3.18 16.84 1.30
C GLN A 86 3.39 16.69 -0.21
N TRP A 87 3.23 15.47 -0.75
CA TRP A 87 3.37 15.21 -2.18
C TRP A 87 2.47 16.14 -3.01
N GLY A 88 3.05 16.75 -4.05
CA GLY A 88 2.35 17.71 -4.93
C GLY A 88 2.12 19.09 -4.30
N GLN A 89 2.74 19.37 -3.15
CA GLN A 89 2.68 20.66 -2.46
C GLN A 89 4.08 21.17 -2.16
N LYS A 90 4.19 22.44 -1.73
CA LYS A 90 5.44 22.96 -1.18
C LYS A 90 5.73 22.25 0.13
N THR A 91 6.86 21.57 0.20
CA THR A 91 7.28 20.83 1.39
C THR A 91 7.88 21.74 2.45
N ASP A 92 7.42 21.59 3.69
CA ASP A 92 7.97 22.22 4.89
C ASP A 92 8.65 21.15 5.75
N PRO A 93 9.97 21.23 6.00
CA PRO A 93 10.69 20.24 6.80
C PRO A 93 10.12 20.06 8.22
N ALA A 94 9.51 21.09 8.80
CA ALA A 94 8.90 21.00 10.13
C ALA A 94 7.64 20.13 10.12
N ILE A 95 6.82 20.25 9.07
CA ILE A 95 5.61 19.41 8.90
C ILE A 95 6.03 17.95 8.66
N ILE A 96 7.00 17.72 7.77
CA ILE A 96 7.52 16.36 7.51
C ILE A 96 8.11 15.73 8.78
N THR A 97 8.84 16.52 9.57
CA THR A 97 9.37 16.06 10.85
C THR A 97 8.26 15.69 11.83
N ALA A 98 7.23 16.54 11.97
CA ALA A 98 6.09 16.26 12.84
C ALA A 98 5.31 15.01 12.42
N ASP A 99 5.12 14.80 11.11
CA ASP A 99 4.46 13.59 10.59
C ASP A 99 5.24 12.32 10.96
N TRP A 100 6.58 12.35 10.81
CA TRP A 100 7.43 11.24 11.24
C TRP A 100 7.40 11.02 12.76
N GLU A 101 7.46 12.08 13.56
CA GLU A 101 7.40 11.98 15.02
C GLU A 101 6.10 11.33 15.50
N LYS A 102 4.96 11.67 14.90
CA LYS A 102 3.67 11.02 15.21
C LYS A 102 3.67 9.55 14.84
N PHE A 103 4.16 9.22 13.63
CA PHE A 103 4.22 7.84 13.17
C PHE A 103 5.14 6.99 14.05
N ASP A 104 6.35 7.48 14.33
CA ASP A 104 7.34 6.81 15.17
C ASP A 104 6.84 6.66 16.62
N ALA A 105 6.19 7.67 17.19
CA ALA A 105 5.63 7.58 18.54
C ALA A 105 4.65 6.40 18.67
N GLY A 106 3.84 6.16 17.64
CA GLY A 106 2.94 5.01 17.60
C GLY A 106 3.67 3.68 17.49
N VAL A 107 4.56 3.57 16.50
CA VAL A 107 5.32 2.35 16.20
C VAL A 107 6.23 1.95 17.37
N ASN A 108 6.84 2.92 18.05
CA ASN A 108 7.74 2.66 19.19
C ASN A 108 7.04 2.03 20.40
N ARG A 109 5.70 2.08 20.49
CA ARG A 109 4.95 1.37 21.54
C ARG A 109 5.01 -0.16 21.42
N LEU A 110 5.38 -0.69 20.27
CA LEU A 110 5.47 -2.14 20.04
C LEU A 110 6.66 -2.78 20.77
N ASP A 111 7.70 -2.01 21.12
CA ASP A 111 8.92 -2.48 21.78
C ASP A 111 9.61 -3.65 21.06
N ILE A 112 9.61 -3.61 19.72
CA ILE A 112 10.29 -4.60 18.85
C ILE A 112 11.18 -3.89 17.83
N PRO A 113 12.22 -4.56 17.30
CA PRO A 113 13.01 -4.04 16.18
C PRO A 113 12.14 -3.72 14.96
N VAL A 114 12.34 -2.53 14.38
CA VAL A 114 11.62 -2.06 13.19
C VAL A 114 12.60 -1.75 12.07
N TYR A 115 12.45 -2.43 10.95
CA TYR A 115 13.20 -2.17 9.73
C TYR A 115 12.26 -1.58 8.68
N ARG A 116 12.77 -0.69 7.83
CA ARG A 116 11.93 0.02 6.88
C ARG A 116 12.70 0.45 5.64
N ILE A 117 11.96 0.58 4.56
CA ILE A 117 12.38 1.24 3.31
C ILE A 117 11.44 2.41 3.05
N PRO A 118 11.88 3.45 2.34
CA PRO A 118 11.02 4.54 1.95
C PRO A 118 10.10 4.12 0.82
N GLY A 119 8.94 4.76 0.76
CA GLY A 119 8.13 4.84 -0.44
C GLY A 119 8.29 6.18 -1.14
N ASN A 120 7.61 6.37 -2.26
CA ASN A 120 7.75 7.62 -3.01
C ASN A 120 7.31 8.82 -2.17
N HIS A 121 6.23 8.76 -1.39
CA HIS A 121 5.81 9.87 -0.53
C HIS A 121 6.84 10.23 0.55
N ASP A 122 7.51 9.22 1.11
CA ASP A 122 8.50 9.39 2.17
C ASP A 122 9.73 10.17 1.73
N VAL A 123 10.08 10.10 0.44
CA VAL A 123 11.33 10.66 -0.07
C VAL A 123 11.17 11.46 -1.35
N HIS A 124 9.99 11.81 -1.86
CA HIS A 124 9.82 12.38 -3.21
C HIS A 124 10.62 13.65 -3.63
N ASN A 125 11.24 14.35 -2.67
CA ASN A 125 12.11 15.49 -2.94
C ASN A 125 13.24 15.56 -1.92
N ASN A 126 14.17 16.51 -2.12
CA ASN A 126 15.34 16.68 -1.25
C ASN A 126 14.97 16.87 0.24
N VAL A 127 13.89 17.59 0.56
CA VAL A 127 13.48 17.83 1.96
C VAL A 127 13.00 16.53 2.60
N THR A 128 12.08 15.81 1.96
CA THR A 128 11.56 14.55 2.52
C THR A 128 12.64 13.49 2.61
N ARG A 129 13.48 13.38 1.58
CA ARG A 129 14.67 12.52 1.54
C ARG A 129 15.63 12.81 2.70
N ASP A 130 16.02 14.06 2.89
CA ASP A 130 17.03 14.42 3.89
C ASP A 130 16.50 14.19 5.31
N VAL A 131 15.21 14.49 5.54
CA VAL A 131 14.54 14.12 6.81
C VAL A 131 14.53 12.61 7.00
N TYR A 132 14.18 11.81 5.99
CA TYR A 132 14.20 10.35 6.07
C TYR A 132 15.62 9.81 6.40
N LEU A 133 16.63 10.27 5.66
CA LEU A 133 18.02 9.82 5.80
C LEU A 133 18.66 10.24 7.12
N SER A 134 18.15 11.30 7.77
CA SER A 134 18.58 11.68 9.11
C SER A 134 18.05 10.72 10.20
N ARG A 135 17.05 9.90 9.88
CA ARG A 135 16.32 9.04 10.83
C ARG A 135 16.61 7.57 10.65
N TYR A 136 16.74 7.11 9.40
CA TYR A 136 16.75 5.68 9.07
C TYR A 136 17.93 5.30 8.17
N PRO A 137 18.30 4.00 8.16
CA PRO A 137 19.30 3.49 7.24
C PRO A 137 18.92 3.78 5.78
N ARG A 138 19.94 4.08 4.97
CA ARG A 138 19.78 4.25 3.53
C ARG A 138 19.63 2.88 2.85
N PRO A 139 18.59 2.64 2.03
CA PRO A 139 18.53 1.46 1.18
C PRO A 139 19.43 1.57 -0.07
N PRO A 140 19.83 0.43 -0.68
CA PRO A 140 19.54 -0.92 -0.24
C PRO A 140 20.40 -1.36 0.95
N TYR A 141 19.87 -2.27 1.78
CA TYR A 141 20.64 -2.91 2.85
C TYR A 141 20.06 -4.29 3.18
N ALA A 142 20.83 -5.09 3.93
CA ALA A 142 20.38 -6.42 4.32
C ALA A 142 20.92 -6.82 5.70
N PHE A 143 20.15 -7.65 6.42
CA PHE A 143 20.52 -8.16 7.74
C PHE A 143 20.14 -9.64 7.87
N THR A 144 20.73 -10.32 8.85
CA THR A 144 20.52 -11.75 9.09
C THR A 144 19.97 -11.97 10.48
N LEU A 145 18.91 -12.78 10.58
CA LEU A 145 18.32 -13.23 11.84
C LEU A 145 18.11 -14.73 11.79
N LYS A 146 18.70 -15.47 12.74
CA LYS A 146 18.55 -16.94 12.88
C LYS A 146 18.69 -17.69 11.54
N GLY A 147 19.77 -17.39 10.81
CA GLY A 147 20.07 -18.01 9.50
C GLY A 147 19.18 -17.55 8.34
N SER A 148 18.24 -16.63 8.56
CA SER A 148 17.39 -16.04 7.52
C SER A 148 17.90 -14.66 7.09
N ARG A 149 17.94 -14.40 5.80
CA ARG A 149 18.40 -13.13 5.21
C ARG A 149 17.21 -12.25 4.83
N PHE A 150 17.30 -10.99 5.22
CA PHE A 150 16.33 -9.95 4.91
C PHE A 150 17.00 -8.93 4.01
N ILE A 151 16.47 -8.76 2.80
CA ILE A 151 17.04 -7.86 1.78
C ILE A 151 16.03 -6.75 1.52
N LEU A 152 16.42 -5.51 1.80
CA LEU A 152 15.57 -4.33 1.71
C LEU A 152 16.08 -3.46 0.57
N LEU A 153 15.26 -3.33 -0.48
CA LEU A 153 15.62 -2.67 -1.74
C LEU A 153 15.03 -1.26 -1.81
N ASP A 154 15.79 -0.34 -2.41
CA ASP A 154 15.29 0.97 -2.81
C ASP A 154 14.56 0.85 -4.14
N THR A 155 13.25 0.96 -4.09
CA THR A 155 12.46 1.25 -5.29
C THR A 155 11.91 2.67 -5.29
N ALA A 156 12.03 3.44 -4.21
CA ALA A 156 11.49 4.81 -4.16
C ALA A 156 12.34 5.84 -4.91
N GLY A 157 13.54 5.44 -5.36
CA GLY A 157 14.46 6.29 -6.09
C GLY A 157 15.14 7.30 -5.18
N ILE A 158 15.51 6.90 -3.96
CA ILE A 158 16.14 7.79 -2.97
C ILE A 158 17.45 8.40 -3.51
N LYS A 159 18.13 7.67 -4.41
CA LYS A 159 19.37 8.11 -5.10
C LYS A 159 19.12 8.98 -6.34
N GLN A 160 17.93 8.94 -6.93
CA GLN A 160 17.64 9.60 -8.20
C GLN A 160 17.34 11.11 -8.04
N GLN A 161 17.37 11.62 -6.81
CA GLN A 161 16.95 12.99 -6.51
C GLN A 161 18.14 13.94 -6.37
N GLY A 162 18.08 15.04 -7.12
CA GLY A 162 19.16 16.01 -7.24
C GLY A 162 19.37 16.59 -8.64
N LYS A 163 18.47 16.32 -9.61
CA LYS A 163 18.50 16.95 -10.94
C LYS A 163 17.30 17.83 -11.26
N ASP A 164 16.12 17.50 -10.74
CA ASP A 164 14.92 18.34 -10.68
C ASP A 164 14.17 17.99 -9.37
N ASP A 165 13.52 18.96 -8.71
CA ASP A 165 13.01 18.87 -7.32
C ASP A 165 11.89 17.82 -7.08
N GLN A 166 11.61 16.94 -8.04
CA GLN A 166 10.59 15.90 -7.95
C GLN A 166 11.13 14.60 -8.57
N ALA A 167 10.95 13.48 -7.87
CA ALA A 167 11.23 12.17 -8.44
C ALA A 167 10.31 11.89 -9.64
N THR A 168 10.87 11.92 -10.86
CA THR A 168 10.18 11.42 -12.05
C THR A 168 10.30 9.90 -12.07
N TRP A 169 9.21 9.22 -11.74
CA TRP A 169 9.06 7.76 -11.93
C TRP A 169 8.94 7.35 -13.41
N ASP A 170 9.42 8.20 -14.32
CA ASP A 170 9.42 7.98 -15.76
C ASP A 170 10.65 7.13 -16.14
N GLY A 171 10.57 5.79 -16.06
CA GLY A 171 11.70 4.98 -16.52
C GLY A 171 11.70 3.50 -16.14
N LEU A 172 10.72 2.75 -16.63
CA LEU A 172 10.58 1.31 -16.37
C LEU A 172 11.57 0.39 -17.09
N SER A 173 12.60 0.94 -17.74
CA SER A 173 13.56 0.08 -18.46
C SER A 173 14.52 -0.64 -17.52
N GLN A 174 14.90 -0.02 -16.38
CA GLN A 174 15.65 -0.66 -15.28
C GLN A 174 15.35 0.03 -13.95
N PRO A 175 14.56 -0.56 -13.03
CA PRO A 175 14.20 0.07 -11.76
C PRO A 175 15.37 0.17 -10.77
N PHE A 176 16.50 -0.47 -11.06
CA PHE A 176 17.68 -0.52 -10.21
C PHE A 176 18.89 0.02 -10.99
N ASP A 177 19.65 0.92 -10.37
CA ASP A 177 20.95 1.35 -10.89
C ASP A 177 21.98 0.21 -10.79
N ASP A 178 23.14 0.39 -11.44
CA ASP A 178 24.21 -0.62 -11.46
C ASP A 178 24.68 -1.01 -10.05
N GLU A 179 24.66 -0.07 -9.11
CA GLU A 179 25.08 -0.29 -7.73
C GLU A 179 24.09 -1.21 -6.99
N GLN A 180 22.80 -0.90 -7.05
CA GLN A 180 21.77 -1.72 -6.42
C GLN A 180 21.61 -3.07 -7.13
N PHE A 181 21.75 -3.11 -8.45
CA PHE A 181 21.74 -4.39 -9.17
C PHE A 181 22.96 -5.24 -8.81
N GLY A 182 24.14 -4.62 -8.63
CA GLY A 182 25.33 -5.28 -8.07
C GLY A 182 25.07 -5.86 -6.69
N PHE A 183 24.54 -5.04 -5.78
CA PHE A 183 24.15 -5.47 -4.43
C PHE A 183 23.18 -6.66 -4.44
N ILE A 184 22.15 -6.63 -5.29
CA ILE A 184 21.18 -7.72 -5.43
C ILE A 184 21.90 -9.02 -5.85
N LYS A 185 22.80 -8.96 -6.85
CA LYS A 185 23.56 -10.14 -7.31
C LYS A 185 24.48 -10.69 -6.21
N ASP A 186 25.13 -9.83 -5.44
CA ASP A 186 26.03 -10.25 -4.37
C ASP A 186 25.27 -10.92 -3.21
N GLU A 187 24.09 -10.41 -2.86
CA GLU A 187 23.23 -11.02 -1.84
C GLU A 187 22.63 -12.35 -2.29
N ILE A 188 22.14 -12.43 -3.53
CA ILE A 188 21.56 -13.67 -4.08
C ILE A 188 22.65 -14.70 -4.37
N GLY A 189 23.85 -14.28 -4.79
CA GLY A 189 24.99 -15.18 -5.02
C GLY A 189 25.41 -15.94 -3.76
N ARG A 190 25.15 -15.37 -2.59
CA ARG A 190 25.41 -15.97 -1.26
C ARG A 190 24.21 -16.71 -0.69
N GLN A 191 23.19 -17.03 -1.51
CA GLN A 191 21.97 -17.66 -1.01
C GLN A 191 22.18 -19.01 -0.32
N GLY A 192 23.26 -19.74 -0.65
CA GLY A 192 23.63 -20.99 0.01
C GLY A 192 24.00 -20.84 1.49
N ASP A 193 24.32 -19.62 1.93
CA ASP A 193 24.69 -19.31 3.32
C ASP A 193 23.47 -19.18 4.24
N TYR A 194 22.25 -19.23 3.69
CA TYR A 194 21.01 -18.94 4.41
C TYR A 194 19.97 -20.06 4.29
N ASN A 195 19.13 -20.19 5.32
CA ASN A 195 18.01 -21.14 5.32
C ASN A 195 16.81 -20.58 4.53
N HIS A 196 16.60 -19.26 4.68
CA HIS A 196 15.52 -18.51 4.05
C HIS A 196 16.00 -17.11 3.62
N ILE A 197 15.45 -16.61 2.51
CA ILE A 197 15.64 -15.22 2.07
C ILE A 197 14.25 -14.58 1.90
N PHE A 198 14.10 -13.38 2.43
CA PHE A 198 12.93 -12.51 2.26
C PHE A 198 13.37 -11.18 1.68
N ILE A 199 12.70 -10.75 0.61
CA ILE A 199 13.01 -9.50 -0.10
C ILE A 199 11.87 -8.50 0.10
N PHE A 200 12.21 -7.24 0.31
CA PHE A 200 11.26 -6.17 0.58
C PHE A 200 11.54 -4.98 -0.35
N MET A 201 10.49 -4.46 -0.97
CA MET A 201 10.54 -3.28 -1.81
C MET A 201 9.27 -2.44 -1.63
N HIS A 202 9.28 -1.20 -2.09
CA HIS A 202 8.08 -0.37 -2.04
C HIS A 202 7.20 -0.61 -3.26
N ASN A 203 7.73 -0.40 -4.47
CA ASN A 203 6.93 -0.49 -5.70
C ASN A 203 6.87 -1.95 -6.19
N PRO A 204 5.68 -2.53 -6.46
CA PRO A 204 5.50 -3.88 -7.01
C PRO A 204 5.79 -3.98 -8.51
N GLN A 205 5.85 -2.85 -9.22
CA GLN A 205 6.00 -2.79 -10.68
C GLN A 205 7.21 -3.54 -11.24
N PRO A 206 8.37 -3.65 -10.55
CA PRO A 206 9.45 -4.50 -11.02
C PRO A 206 8.97 -5.91 -11.35
N TRP A 207 8.01 -6.49 -10.65
CA TRP A 207 7.52 -7.86 -10.88
C TRP A 207 6.05 -7.93 -11.35
N SER A 208 5.46 -6.83 -11.84
CA SER A 208 4.04 -6.79 -12.20
C SER A 208 3.68 -7.52 -13.51
N GLU A 209 4.58 -7.52 -14.50
CA GLU A 209 4.33 -8.11 -15.83
C GLU A 209 5.50 -9.01 -16.23
N PRO A 210 5.29 -10.15 -16.92
CA PRO A 210 6.36 -11.10 -17.25
C PRO A 210 7.56 -10.52 -18.02
N GLU A 211 7.37 -9.43 -18.76
CA GLU A 211 8.40 -8.82 -19.59
C GLU A 211 9.31 -7.84 -18.82
N THR A 212 9.02 -7.56 -17.54
CA THR A 212 9.78 -6.60 -16.74
C THR A 212 11.22 -7.05 -16.49
N PHE A 213 12.06 -6.08 -16.09
CA PHE A 213 13.45 -6.33 -15.72
C PHE A 213 13.60 -7.43 -14.65
N TRP A 214 12.67 -7.48 -13.68
CA TRP A 214 12.74 -8.44 -12.57
C TRP A 214 12.70 -9.88 -13.06
N TRP A 215 11.72 -10.24 -13.90
CA TRP A 215 11.56 -11.62 -14.35
C TRP A 215 12.73 -12.08 -15.19
N LYS A 216 13.26 -11.19 -16.04
CA LYS A 216 14.40 -11.49 -16.91
C LYS A 216 15.72 -11.63 -16.15
N ASN A 217 15.98 -10.76 -15.17
CA ASN A 217 17.32 -10.59 -14.61
C ASN A 217 17.45 -10.93 -13.12
N ILE A 218 16.36 -10.92 -12.36
CA ILE A 218 16.38 -11.15 -10.91
C ILE A 218 15.74 -12.49 -10.57
N HIS A 219 14.50 -12.74 -11.01
CA HIS A 219 13.79 -13.98 -10.66
C HIS A 219 14.56 -15.24 -11.09
N THR A 220 15.19 -15.20 -12.26
CA THR A 220 16.06 -16.27 -12.77
C THR A 220 17.21 -16.62 -11.83
N LEU A 221 17.70 -15.66 -11.03
CA LEU A 221 18.74 -15.87 -10.02
C LEU A 221 18.16 -16.40 -8.68
N LEU A 222 16.88 -16.13 -8.42
CA LEU A 222 16.18 -16.57 -7.21
C LEU A 222 15.60 -17.98 -7.32
N SER A 223 15.23 -18.40 -8.54
CA SER A 223 14.55 -19.67 -8.82
C SER A 223 15.38 -20.87 -8.36
N GLY A 224 14.73 -21.85 -7.72
CA GLY A 224 15.40 -23.01 -7.10
C GLY A 224 16.21 -22.68 -5.84
N GLY A 225 16.13 -21.43 -5.37
CA GLY A 225 16.97 -20.87 -4.32
C GLY A 225 16.42 -20.95 -2.91
N LYS A 226 16.95 -20.08 -2.04
CA LYS A 226 16.52 -19.94 -0.63
C LYS A 226 15.48 -18.83 -0.41
N THR A 227 15.14 -18.10 -1.46
CA THR A 227 14.09 -17.06 -1.45
C THR A 227 12.72 -17.68 -1.26
N ARG A 228 11.97 -17.15 -0.29
CA ARG A 228 10.61 -17.61 0.03
C ARG A 228 9.55 -16.59 -0.34
N ALA A 229 9.84 -15.31 -0.14
CA ALA A 229 8.90 -14.27 -0.50
C ALA A 229 9.57 -12.95 -0.88
N VAL A 230 8.88 -12.21 -1.75
CA VAL A 230 9.14 -10.84 -2.16
C VAL A 230 7.91 -10.01 -1.79
N PHE A 231 8.08 -9.03 -0.93
CA PHE A 231 7.01 -8.16 -0.44
C PHE A 231 7.09 -6.77 -1.06
N ALA A 232 5.95 -6.23 -1.51
CA ALA A 232 5.82 -4.85 -1.96
C ALA A 232 4.73 -4.08 -1.20
N GLY A 233 4.92 -2.77 -1.05
CA GLY A 233 4.02 -1.87 -0.32
C GLY A 233 3.03 -1.13 -1.21
N SER A 234 3.48 -0.49 -2.29
CA SER A 234 2.65 0.44 -3.07
C SER A 234 1.38 -0.23 -3.59
N PRO A 235 0.19 0.31 -3.28
CA PRO A 235 -1.04 -0.18 -3.87
C PRO A 235 -0.97 0.05 -5.38
N TRP A 236 -1.55 -0.90 -6.12
CA TRP A 236 -1.86 -0.74 -7.53
C TRP A 236 -3.37 -0.75 -7.67
N TYR A 237 -3.97 -1.58 -8.53
CA TYR A 237 -5.43 -1.80 -8.51
C TYR A 237 -5.95 -2.48 -7.23
N PHE A 238 -5.05 -3.03 -6.43
CA PHE A 238 -5.39 -3.81 -5.25
C PHE A 238 -4.59 -3.38 -4.04
N LYS A 239 -5.20 -3.52 -2.86
CA LYS A 239 -4.50 -3.44 -1.58
C LYS A 239 -3.73 -4.70 -1.22
N TYR A 240 -4.13 -5.82 -1.84
CA TYR A 240 -3.50 -7.11 -1.69
C TYR A 240 -3.46 -7.83 -3.04
N ALA A 241 -2.31 -8.37 -3.41
CA ALA A 241 -2.19 -9.30 -4.51
C ALA A 241 -1.16 -10.37 -4.14
N HIS A 242 -1.39 -11.60 -4.59
CA HIS A 242 -0.46 -12.70 -4.38
C HIS A 242 -0.31 -13.50 -5.67
N MET A 243 0.94 -13.82 -5.98
CA MET A 243 1.32 -14.80 -6.99
C MET A 243 2.40 -15.71 -6.43
N GLU A 244 2.42 -16.96 -6.87
CA GLU A 244 3.54 -17.87 -6.61
C GLU A 244 4.19 -18.25 -7.94
N GLN A 245 5.51 -18.13 -8.02
CA GLN A 245 6.30 -18.57 -9.16
C GLN A 245 7.57 -19.24 -8.64
N ASP A 246 7.86 -20.45 -9.12
CA ASP A 246 9.04 -21.25 -8.75
C ASP A 246 9.23 -21.41 -7.22
N GLY A 247 8.13 -21.53 -6.48
CA GLY A 247 8.13 -21.65 -5.02
C GLY A 247 8.41 -20.34 -4.27
N ILE A 248 8.37 -19.19 -4.96
CA ILE A 248 8.55 -17.86 -4.38
C ILE A 248 7.21 -17.14 -4.35
N HIS A 249 6.80 -16.67 -3.17
CA HIS A 249 5.60 -15.85 -3.02
C HIS A 249 5.90 -14.38 -3.34
N TYR A 250 5.16 -13.81 -4.27
CA TYR A 250 5.15 -12.38 -4.56
C TYR A 250 3.91 -11.78 -3.94
N ILE A 251 4.09 -10.92 -2.94
CA ILE A 251 2.99 -10.42 -2.12
C ILE A 251 3.02 -8.90 -2.14
N LEU A 252 1.96 -8.32 -2.71
CA LEU A 252 1.62 -6.91 -2.53
C LEU A 252 0.75 -6.82 -1.29
N SER A 253 1.13 -5.98 -0.33
CA SER A 253 0.37 -5.72 0.88
C SER A 253 0.41 -4.23 1.16
N SER A 254 -0.76 -3.59 1.26
CA SER A 254 -0.85 -2.15 1.43
C SER A 254 -2.04 -1.78 2.34
N CYS A 255 -1.87 -0.70 3.09
CA CYS A 255 -2.95 -0.04 3.80
C CYS A 255 -3.27 1.29 3.12
N LEU A 256 -4.55 1.67 3.00
CA LEU A 256 -4.87 2.96 2.42
C LEU A 256 -6.11 3.57 3.05
N SER A 257 -5.93 4.76 3.61
CA SER A 257 -7.01 5.57 4.16
C SER A 257 -8.03 5.90 3.07
N ALA A 258 -9.31 5.65 3.35
CA ALA A 258 -10.39 5.98 2.42
C ALA A 258 -10.61 7.50 2.34
N PRO A 259 -10.71 8.08 1.12
CA PRO A 259 -11.18 9.43 0.92
C PRO A 259 -12.61 9.63 1.47
N PRO A 260 -13.04 10.88 1.70
CA PRO A 260 -14.42 11.17 2.05
C PRO A 260 -15.38 10.85 0.88
N LYS A 261 -16.66 10.60 1.19
CA LYS A 261 -17.72 10.26 0.19
C LYS A 261 -17.80 11.28 -0.94
N GLU A 262 -17.63 12.55 -0.61
CA GLU A 262 -17.65 13.67 -1.55
C GLU A 262 -16.56 13.51 -2.60
N PHE A 263 -15.36 13.06 -2.21
CA PHE A 263 -14.26 12.86 -3.13
C PHE A 263 -14.60 11.79 -4.18
N PHE A 264 -15.12 10.63 -3.76
CA PHE A 264 -15.51 9.54 -4.68
C PHE A 264 -16.58 9.96 -5.69
N ARG A 265 -17.58 10.72 -5.24
CA ARG A 265 -18.64 11.26 -6.12
C ARG A 265 -18.10 12.23 -7.18
N MET A 266 -17.00 12.91 -6.90
CA MET A 266 -16.39 13.93 -7.78
C MET A 266 -15.37 13.33 -8.75
N PHE A 267 -14.63 12.32 -8.30
CA PHE A 267 -13.56 11.66 -9.06
C PHE A 267 -13.79 10.15 -9.09
N PRO A 268 -14.65 9.66 -10.00
CA PRO A 268 -14.84 8.24 -10.20
C PRO A 268 -13.68 7.69 -11.01
N ASN A 269 -12.54 7.44 -10.36
CA ASN A 269 -11.52 6.56 -10.92
C ASN A 269 -11.87 5.12 -10.47
N PRO A 270 -12.24 4.20 -11.38
CA PRO A 270 -12.58 2.82 -11.04
C PRO A 270 -11.51 2.12 -10.20
N ASP A 271 -10.25 2.46 -10.43
CA ASP A 271 -9.09 1.86 -9.76
C ASP A 271 -9.01 2.29 -8.29
N GLU A 272 -9.08 3.61 -8.04
CA GLU A 272 -9.14 4.14 -6.67
C GLU A 272 -10.37 3.60 -5.92
N TRP A 273 -11.50 3.48 -6.62
CA TRP A 273 -12.71 2.89 -6.04
C TRP A 273 -12.49 1.43 -5.62
N ALA A 274 -11.87 0.62 -6.48
CA ALA A 274 -11.62 -0.78 -6.20
C ALA A 274 -10.68 -0.96 -4.99
N ILE A 275 -9.61 -0.16 -4.89
CA ILE A 275 -8.67 -0.19 -3.76
C ILE A 275 -9.40 0.15 -2.45
N HIS A 276 -10.21 1.20 -2.44
CA HIS A 276 -10.89 1.63 -1.20
C HIS A 276 -12.07 0.77 -0.78
N LYS A 277 -12.58 -0.08 -1.67
CA LYS A 277 -13.52 -1.18 -1.36
C LYS A 277 -12.83 -2.39 -0.71
N GLN A 278 -11.50 -2.44 -0.68
CA GLN A 278 -10.74 -3.54 -0.10
C GLN A 278 -10.36 -3.28 1.37
N LEU A 279 -10.26 -4.37 2.12
CA LEU A 279 -9.72 -4.42 3.46
C LEU A 279 -8.24 -4.00 3.44
N ASP A 280 -7.82 -3.31 4.50
CA ASP A 280 -6.39 -3.18 4.78
C ASP A 280 -5.86 -4.54 5.24
N ASN A 281 -4.54 -4.72 5.18
CA ASN A 281 -3.94 -6.00 5.53
C ASN A 281 -2.50 -5.85 6.00
N ILE A 282 -2.07 -6.80 6.84
CA ILE A 282 -0.67 -7.01 7.23
C ILE A 282 -0.28 -8.47 6.96
N GLN A 283 1.00 -8.73 6.72
CA GLN A 283 1.50 -10.10 6.54
C GLN A 283 2.22 -10.56 7.80
N TYR A 284 1.84 -11.70 8.35
CA TYR A 284 2.56 -12.36 9.43
C TYR A 284 3.33 -13.55 8.86
N VAL A 285 4.64 -13.56 9.12
CA VAL A 285 5.52 -14.64 8.69
C VAL A 285 6.11 -15.30 9.93
N ARG A 286 6.06 -16.63 9.99
CA ARG A 286 6.69 -17.43 11.04
C ARG A 286 7.66 -18.41 10.40
N VAL A 287 8.87 -18.48 10.94
CA VAL A 287 9.94 -19.37 10.51
C VAL A 287 10.28 -20.32 11.65
N GLU A 288 10.40 -21.60 11.34
CA GLU A 288 10.70 -22.68 12.29
C GLU A 288 11.69 -23.67 11.65
N GLY A 289 12.98 -23.43 11.87
CA GLY A 289 14.04 -24.19 11.19
C GLY A 289 13.97 -23.97 9.68
N ASP A 290 13.77 -25.04 8.91
CA ASP A 290 13.63 -25.01 7.45
C ASP A 290 12.19 -24.74 6.95
N LYS A 291 11.23 -24.63 7.87
CA LYS A 291 9.82 -24.40 7.54
C LYS A 291 9.45 -22.93 7.73
N TYR A 292 8.51 -22.48 6.92
CA TYR A 292 7.93 -21.15 7.07
C TYR A 292 6.43 -21.18 6.78
N LEU A 293 5.74 -20.17 7.30
CA LEU A 293 4.32 -19.93 7.13
C LEU A 293 4.13 -18.44 6.88
N ILE A 294 3.31 -18.09 5.88
CA ILE A 294 2.88 -16.72 5.60
C ILE A 294 1.37 -16.66 5.78
N ARG A 295 0.89 -15.70 6.56
CA ARG A 295 -0.54 -15.42 6.77
C ARG A 295 -0.85 -13.97 6.47
N THR A 296 -1.86 -13.73 5.65
CA THR A 296 -2.45 -12.41 5.47
C THR A 296 -3.52 -12.18 6.53
N ILE A 297 -3.39 -11.10 7.28
CA ILE A 297 -4.33 -10.71 8.33
C ILE A 297 -5.08 -9.48 7.84
N ALA A 298 -6.39 -9.62 7.68
CA ALA A 298 -7.26 -8.52 7.31
C ALA A 298 -7.44 -7.54 8.49
N VAL A 299 -7.49 -6.26 8.15
CA VAL A 299 -7.64 -5.13 9.07
C VAL A 299 -8.75 -4.24 8.53
N GLY A 300 -9.56 -3.67 9.43
CA GLY A 300 -10.64 -2.77 9.03
C GLY A 300 -11.97 -3.47 8.75
N ALA A 301 -12.06 -4.80 8.90
CA ALA A 301 -13.27 -5.56 8.56
C ALA A 301 -14.50 -5.16 9.36
N LEU A 302 -14.30 -4.80 10.63
CA LEU A 302 -15.37 -4.43 11.55
C LEU A 302 -15.34 -2.95 11.96
N SER A 303 -14.21 -2.26 11.73
CA SER A 303 -13.99 -0.87 12.12
C SER A 303 -14.13 0.12 10.95
N SER A 304 -14.00 -0.35 9.70
CA SER A 304 -14.08 0.54 8.54
C SER A 304 -15.51 0.91 8.17
N GLY A 305 -15.83 2.20 8.31
CA GLY A 305 -17.08 2.75 7.78
C GLY A 305 -17.19 2.69 6.25
N ALA A 306 -16.06 2.52 5.54
CA ALA A 306 -16.03 2.43 4.09
C ALA A 306 -16.45 1.05 3.57
N LEU A 307 -16.49 0.00 4.40
CA LEU A 307 -16.93 -1.34 4.00
C LEU A 307 -18.42 -1.59 4.30
N ASN A 308 -19.17 -0.54 4.57
CA ASN A 308 -20.60 -0.57 4.82
C ASN A 308 -21.39 -0.41 3.52
N TRP A 309 -22.37 -1.28 3.26
CA TRP A 309 -23.24 -1.16 2.08
C TRP A 309 -23.97 0.18 2.00
N ARG A 310 -24.35 0.79 3.13
CA ARG A 310 -24.99 2.12 3.16
C ARG A 310 -24.02 3.22 2.73
N PHE A 311 -22.73 3.07 3.03
CA PHE A 311 -21.71 4.01 2.57
C PHE A 311 -21.69 4.05 1.04
N TRP A 312 -21.68 2.89 0.39
CA TRP A 312 -21.65 2.77 -1.07
C TRP A 312 -22.97 3.15 -1.74
N ASP A 313 -24.11 2.80 -1.15
CA ASP A 313 -25.42 3.29 -1.60
C ASP A 313 -25.45 4.82 -1.65
N GLU A 314 -24.90 5.49 -0.64
CA GLU A 314 -24.82 6.94 -0.65
C GLU A 314 -23.82 7.49 -1.67
N VAL A 315 -22.68 6.83 -1.88
CA VAL A 315 -21.69 7.26 -2.89
C VAL A 315 -22.25 7.13 -4.30
N GLU A 316 -22.96 6.03 -4.60
CA GLU A 316 -23.45 5.70 -5.94
C GLU A 316 -24.80 6.38 -6.26
N ASN A 317 -25.76 6.39 -5.32
CA ASN A 317 -27.13 6.82 -5.60
C ASN A 317 -27.43 8.29 -5.24
N ARG A 318 -26.52 8.99 -4.54
CA ARG A 318 -26.73 10.41 -4.18
C ARG A 318 -25.72 11.32 -4.90
N PRO A 319 -26.10 11.96 -6.02
CA PRO A 319 -25.17 12.78 -6.79
C PRO A 319 -24.70 14.01 -6.00
N PRO A 320 -23.48 14.53 -6.28
CA PRO A 320 -23.00 15.76 -5.67
C PRO A 320 -23.89 16.94 -6.08
N ARG A 321 -23.99 17.94 -5.19
CA ARG A 321 -24.82 19.14 -5.43
C ARG A 321 -24.34 19.86 -6.70
N TRP A 322 -25.24 20.60 -7.35
CA TRP A 322 -24.94 21.27 -8.62
C TRP A 322 -23.68 22.17 -8.56
N ALA A 323 -23.49 22.89 -7.45
CA ALA A 323 -22.30 23.73 -7.24
C ALA A 323 -21.01 22.90 -7.17
N GLN A 324 -21.06 21.72 -6.56
CA GLN A 324 -19.93 20.79 -6.50
C GLN A 324 -19.61 20.24 -7.90
N LYS A 325 -20.62 19.92 -8.72
CA LYS A 325 -20.41 19.50 -10.11
C LYS A 325 -19.70 20.57 -10.94
N VAL A 326 -20.08 21.85 -10.79
CA VAL A 326 -19.43 22.97 -11.48
C VAL A 326 -17.98 23.11 -11.01
N LEU A 327 -17.72 23.07 -9.70
CA LEU A 327 -16.37 23.14 -9.13
C LEU A 327 -15.48 21.99 -9.61
N VAL A 328 -16.02 20.78 -9.76
CA VAL A 328 -15.27 19.63 -10.28
C VAL A 328 -14.97 19.79 -11.76
N GLN A 329 -15.94 20.20 -12.57
CA GLN A 329 -15.71 20.44 -14.00
C GLN A 329 -14.67 21.54 -14.21
N PHE A 330 -14.74 22.59 -13.37
CA PHE A 330 -13.73 23.64 -13.33
C PHE A 330 -12.37 23.08 -12.90
N TYR A 331 -12.29 22.37 -11.78
CA TYR A 331 -11.05 21.76 -11.30
C TYR A 331 -10.45 20.82 -12.34
N LYS A 332 -11.19 19.85 -12.87
CA LYS A 332 -10.71 18.94 -13.94
C LYS A 332 -10.15 19.69 -15.15
N LYS A 333 -10.75 20.83 -15.50
CA LYS A 333 -10.32 21.66 -16.62
C LYS A 333 -9.15 22.58 -16.29
N PHE A 334 -8.93 22.92 -15.03
CA PHE A 334 -7.99 23.97 -14.62
C PHE A 334 -7.08 23.62 -13.43
N TYR A 335 -6.93 22.34 -13.08
CA TYR A 335 -6.18 21.93 -11.88
C TYR A 335 -4.66 22.17 -11.99
N LYS A 336 -4.12 22.25 -13.20
CA LYS A 336 -2.70 22.47 -13.41
C LYS A 336 -2.30 23.93 -13.11
N PRO A 337 -1.12 24.19 -12.54
CA PRO A 337 -0.66 25.55 -12.22
C PRO A 337 -0.71 26.51 -13.41
N GLU A 338 -0.32 26.04 -14.61
CA GLU A 338 -0.38 26.80 -15.86
C GLU A 338 -1.81 27.21 -16.29
N HIS A 339 -2.84 26.42 -15.92
CA HIS A 339 -4.23 26.73 -16.23
C HIS A 339 -4.79 27.83 -15.31
N LEU A 340 -4.31 27.90 -14.05
CA LEU A 340 -4.68 28.96 -13.11
C LEU A 340 -4.10 30.33 -13.53
N ALA A 341 -2.88 30.35 -14.09
CA ALA A 341 -2.28 31.57 -14.64
C ALA A 341 -3.09 32.11 -15.84
N LEU A 342 -3.54 31.23 -16.72
CA LEU A 342 -4.42 31.57 -17.85
C LEU A 342 -5.78 32.14 -17.39
N LEU A 343 -6.37 31.55 -16.35
CA LEU A 343 -7.61 32.05 -15.75
C LEU A 343 -7.43 33.43 -15.11
N ALA A 344 -6.33 33.66 -14.40
CA ALA A 344 -6.03 34.95 -13.80
C ALA A 344 -5.81 36.03 -14.87
N ALA A 345 -5.12 35.69 -15.97
CA ALA A 345 -4.93 36.59 -17.11
C ALA A 345 -6.26 36.91 -17.81
N ALA A 346 -7.12 35.90 -18.04
CA ALA A 346 -8.44 36.10 -18.63
C ALA A 346 -9.35 36.96 -17.73
N PHE A 347 -9.34 36.72 -16.41
CA PHE A 347 -10.09 37.52 -15.44
C PHE A 347 -9.59 38.98 -15.40
N GLY A 348 -8.26 39.18 -15.39
CA GLY A 348 -7.66 40.51 -15.50
C GLY A 348 -8.07 41.24 -16.78
N GLY A 349 -8.10 40.54 -17.92
CA GLY A 349 -8.57 41.08 -19.19
C GLY A 349 -10.04 41.50 -19.16
N VAL A 350 -10.92 40.68 -18.55
CA VAL A 350 -12.34 41.03 -18.38
C VAL A 350 -12.50 42.26 -17.49
N CYS A 351 -11.78 42.35 -16.36
CA CYS A 351 -11.82 43.52 -15.48
C CYS A 351 -11.36 44.81 -16.18
N LEU A 352 -10.31 44.72 -17.02
CA LEU A 352 -9.83 45.86 -17.81
C LEU A 352 -10.88 46.31 -18.84
N LEU A 353 -11.50 45.38 -19.56
CA LEU A 353 -12.54 45.70 -20.54
C LEU A 353 -13.80 46.28 -19.87
N LEU A 354 -14.21 45.74 -18.72
CA LEU A 354 -15.33 46.27 -17.95
C LEU A 354 -15.02 47.67 -17.41
N GLY A 355 -13.80 47.90 -16.91
CA GLY A 355 -13.34 49.20 -16.47
C GLY A 355 -13.32 50.22 -17.61
N ALA A 356 -12.81 49.84 -18.79
CA ALA A 356 -12.81 50.68 -19.97
C ALA A 356 -14.23 51.02 -20.44
N PHE A 357 -15.14 50.05 -20.43
CA PHE A 357 -16.55 50.24 -20.79
C PHE A 357 -17.28 51.17 -19.82
N LEU A 358 -17.10 50.97 -18.51
CA LEU A 358 -17.67 51.85 -17.48
C LEU A 358 -17.12 53.27 -17.57
N THR A 359 -15.82 53.41 -17.85
CA THR A 359 -15.17 54.72 -18.07
C THR A 359 -15.72 55.41 -19.32
N ALA A 360 -15.91 54.67 -20.42
CA ALA A 360 -16.51 55.20 -21.65
C ALA A 360 -17.97 55.62 -21.45
N LEU A 361 -18.76 54.84 -20.69
CA LEU A 361 -20.12 55.20 -20.28
C LEU A 361 -20.14 56.46 -19.42
N TRP A 362 -19.21 56.58 -18.46
CA TRP A 362 -19.07 57.76 -17.61
C TRP A 362 -18.69 59.00 -18.41
N MET A 363 -17.72 58.90 -19.33
CA MET A 363 -17.34 59.98 -20.23
C MET A 363 -18.50 60.41 -21.14
N ARG A 364 -19.24 59.46 -21.73
CA ARG A 364 -20.45 59.77 -22.53
C ARG A 364 -21.54 60.49 -21.74
N ARG A 365 -21.70 60.18 -20.45
CA ARG A 365 -22.66 60.87 -19.57
C ARG A 365 -22.20 62.28 -19.22
N ARG A 366 -20.89 62.54 -19.13
CA ARG A 366 -20.34 63.89 -18.89
C ARG A 366 -20.39 64.81 -20.11
N CYS A 367 -20.20 64.29 -21.32
CA CYS A 367 -20.28 65.11 -22.54
C CYS A 367 -21.72 65.44 -23.01
N LYS A 368 -22.75 64.92 -22.33
CA LYS A 368 -24.17 65.23 -22.57
C LYS A 368 -24.75 66.24 -21.57
N LYS A 369 -23.93 66.75 -20.65
CA LYS A 369 -24.17 67.99 -19.89
C LYS A 369 -23.26 69.05 -20.47
#